data_AF-A0A8S3IUP1-F1
#
_entry.id   AF-A0A8S3IUP1-F1
#
_cell.length_a   1.000
_cell.length_b   1.000
_cell.length_c   1.000
_cell.angle_alpha   90.00
_cell.angle_beta   90.00
_cell.angle_gamma   90.00
#
_symmetry.space_group_name_H-M   'P 1'
#
loop_
_entity.id
_entity.type
_entity.pdbx_description
1 polymer ?
#
loop_
_entity_poly.entity_id
_entity_poly.type
_entity_poly.pdbx_seq_one_letter_code
_entity_poly.pdbx_strand_id
1 'polypeptide(L)'
;IKTPSLTDKQAQRSFHIDRSLDPTLRDLARRMVPLCSNHSLIVRFIEDRLQYKYGLINHALAGALREVVQRYYVFVSQLETQQQQSQLTLQTLWFHTEPVMEMMEVIANIVKTLNKVYEKTI
;
A
#
# COMPACT_ATOMS: atom_id res chain seq x y z
N ILE A 1 0.82 14.93 -6.70
CA ILE A 1 -0.25 13.98 -6.35
C ILE A 1 -1.18 14.67 -5.35
N LYS A 2 -2.43 14.96 -5.73
CA LYS A 2 -3.44 15.45 -4.77
C LYS A 2 -4.23 14.25 -4.27
N THR A 3 -4.21 14.00 -2.97
CA THR A 3 -5.03 12.96 -2.32
C THR A 3 -6.29 13.63 -1.76
N PRO A 4 -7.50 13.31 -2.26
CA PRO A 4 -8.72 13.80 -1.66
C PRO A 4 -8.87 13.29 -0.22
N SER A 5 -9.53 14.07 0.62
CA SER A 5 -9.92 13.68 1.97
C SER A 5 -10.78 12.42 1.91
N LEU A 6 -10.50 11.46 2.79
CA LEU A 6 -11.28 10.22 2.87
C LEU A 6 -12.65 10.53 3.47
N THR A 7 -13.72 10.15 2.76
CA THR A 7 -15.10 10.25 3.24
C THR A 7 -15.42 9.21 4.32
N ASP A 8 -14.73 8.07 4.29
CA ASP A 8 -14.83 6.98 5.27
C ASP A 8 -13.42 6.56 5.72
N LYS A 9 -13.23 6.33 7.01
CA LYS A 9 -11.95 5.93 7.59
C LYS A 9 -11.45 4.60 7.04
N GLN A 10 -12.29 3.76 6.46
CA GLN A 10 -11.88 2.46 5.91
C GLN A 10 -11.90 2.41 4.38
N ALA A 11 -12.30 3.49 3.72
CA ALA A 11 -12.35 3.55 2.26
C ALA A 11 -10.94 3.53 1.64
N GLN A 12 -10.88 2.97 0.44
CA GLN A 12 -9.67 2.97 -0.37
C GLN A 12 -9.33 4.40 -0.80
N ARG A 13 -8.07 4.81 -0.58
CA ARG A 13 -7.55 6.10 -1.05
C ARG A 13 -7.56 6.15 -2.58
N SER A 14 -8.05 7.24 -3.14
CA SER A 14 -7.87 7.55 -4.55
C SER A 14 -6.69 8.50 -4.75
N PHE A 15 -6.00 8.36 -5.89
CA PHE A 15 -4.88 9.20 -6.25
C PHE A 15 -5.10 9.77 -7.65
N HIS A 16 -4.84 11.07 -7.81
CA HIS A 16 -4.92 11.73 -9.11
C HIS A 16 -3.53 11.90 -9.71
N ILE A 17 -3.39 11.42 -10.95
CA ILE A 17 -2.21 11.61 -11.80
C ILE A 17 -2.44 12.81 -12.71
N ASP A 18 -1.41 13.65 -12.83
CA ASP A 18 -1.48 14.84 -13.68
C ASP A 18 -1.64 14.45 -15.16
N ARG A 19 -2.50 15.17 -15.88
CA ARG A 19 -2.76 14.93 -17.30
C ARG A 19 -1.64 15.43 -18.21
N SER A 20 -0.80 16.34 -17.71
CA SER A 20 0.35 16.91 -18.43
C SER A 20 1.58 15.99 -18.52
N LEU A 21 1.58 14.87 -17.79
CA LEU A 21 2.63 13.85 -17.87
C LEU A 21 2.69 13.20 -19.25
N ASP A 22 3.91 12.82 -19.66
CA ASP A 22 4.14 11.95 -20.81
C ASP A 22 3.21 10.71 -20.75
N PRO A 23 2.56 10.31 -21.86
CA PRO A 23 1.62 9.20 -21.87
C PRO A 23 2.17 7.90 -21.28
N THR A 24 3.44 7.59 -21.54
CA THR A 24 4.11 6.36 -21.07
C THR A 24 4.30 6.40 -19.56
N LEU A 25 4.81 7.53 -19.03
CA LEU A 25 4.96 7.74 -17.60
C LEU A 25 3.62 7.72 -16.89
N ARG A 26 2.60 8.31 -17.51
CA ARG A 26 1.23 8.33 -16.97
C ARG A 26 0.65 6.94 -16.86
N ASP A 27 0.83 6.09 -17.87
CA ASP A 27 0.31 4.73 -17.84
C ASP A 27 1.06 3.85 -16.84
N LEU A 28 2.39 3.99 -16.71
CA LEU A 28 3.15 3.32 -15.66
C LEU A 28 2.67 3.76 -14.26
N ALA A 29 2.53 5.08 -14.04
CA ALA A 29 2.05 5.62 -12.77
C ALA A 29 0.64 5.11 -12.45
N ARG A 30 -0.26 5.04 -13.44
CA ARG A 30 -1.62 4.49 -13.26
C ARG A 30 -1.61 3.05 -12.79
N ARG A 31 -0.71 2.24 -13.34
CA ARG A 31 -0.57 0.84 -12.93
C ARG A 31 -0.01 0.68 -11.52
N MET A 32 0.81 1.61 -11.04
CA MET A 32 1.39 1.59 -9.70
C MET A 32 0.51 2.24 -8.62
N VAL A 33 -0.44 3.11 -8.97
CA VAL A 33 -1.37 3.75 -8.01
C VAL A 33 -2.11 2.78 -7.07
N PRO A 34 -2.58 1.60 -7.53
CA PRO A 34 -3.19 0.61 -6.65
C PRO A 34 -2.29 0.18 -5.49
N LEU A 35 -0.97 0.08 -5.69
CA LEU A 35 0.00 -0.23 -4.64
C LEU A 35 -0.06 0.79 -3.50
N CYS A 36 -0.07 2.09 -3.83
CA CYS A 36 -0.17 3.16 -2.83
C CYS A 36 -1.49 3.09 -2.05
N SER A 37 -2.56 2.71 -2.74
CA SER A 37 -3.90 2.58 -2.15
C SER A 37 -3.96 1.41 -1.16
N ASN A 38 -3.39 0.27 -1.55
CA ASN A 38 -3.30 -0.94 -0.73
C ASN A 38 -2.40 -0.71 0.49
N HIS A 39 -1.21 -0.13 0.30
CA HIS A 39 -0.31 0.25 1.40
C HIS A 39 -1.02 1.16 2.42
N SER A 40 -1.69 2.21 1.95
CA SER A 40 -2.40 3.14 2.84
C SER A 40 -3.49 2.44 3.65
N LEU A 41 -4.22 1.49 3.06
CA LEU A 41 -5.23 0.72 3.77
C LEU A 41 -4.62 -0.17 4.86
N ILE A 42 -3.52 -0.85 4.55
CA ILE A 42 -2.82 -1.75 5.48
C ILE A 42 -2.28 -0.96 6.68
N VAL A 43 -1.62 0.17 6.43
CA VAL A 43 -1.08 1.02 7.52
C VAL A 43 -2.20 1.49 8.45
N ARG A 44 -3.32 1.96 7.90
CA ARG A 44 -4.48 2.39 8.71
C ARG A 44 -5.05 1.26 9.56
N PHE A 45 -5.10 0.05 9.01
CA PHE A 45 -5.56 -1.12 9.75
C PHE A 45 -4.62 -1.46 10.91
N ILE A 46 -3.31 -1.43 10.68
CA ILE A 46 -2.31 -1.65 11.73
C ILE A 46 -2.49 -0.63 12.85
N GLU A 47 -2.56 0.65 12.51
CA GLU A 47 -2.71 1.74 13.49
C GLU A 47 -4.00 1.61 14.32
N ASP A 48 -5.11 1.20 13.71
CA ASP A 48 -6.36 0.98 14.44
C ASP A 48 -6.28 -0.26 15.34
N ARG A 49 -5.79 -1.39 14.82
CA ARG A 49 -5.76 -2.67 15.53
C ARG A 49 -4.74 -2.75 16.66
N LEU A 50 -3.83 -1.78 16.78
CA LEU A 50 -2.93 -1.64 17.93
C LEU A 50 -3.60 -1.05 19.19
N GLN A 51 -4.85 -0.58 19.10
CA GLN A 51 -5.60 -0.10 20.27
C GLN A 51 -5.88 -1.25 21.26
N TYR A 52 -5.82 -0.96 22.56
CA TYR A 52 -6.03 -1.93 23.65
C TYR A 52 -7.39 -2.65 23.61
N LYS A 53 -8.39 -2.08 22.94
CA LYS A 53 -9.72 -2.68 22.77
C LYS A 53 -9.70 -3.96 21.90
N TYR A 54 -8.62 -4.20 21.16
CA TYR A 54 -8.45 -5.38 20.32
C TYR A 54 -7.62 -6.46 21.04
N GLY A 55 -8.06 -7.71 20.95
CA GLY A 55 -7.39 -8.84 21.62
C GLY A 55 -6.02 -9.21 21.04
N LEU A 56 -5.28 -10.07 21.76
CA LEU A 56 -3.89 -10.44 21.46
C LEU A 56 -3.66 -10.97 20.04
N ILE A 57 -4.62 -11.70 19.46
CA ILE A 57 -4.52 -12.21 18.09
C ILE A 57 -4.45 -11.06 17.07
N ASN A 58 -5.25 -10.00 17.27
CA ASN A 58 -5.22 -8.82 16.40
C ASN A 58 -3.92 -8.05 16.55
N HIS A 59 -3.36 -7.98 17.76
CA HIS A 59 -2.06 -7.35 17.99
C HIS A 59 -0.93 -8.13 17.32
N ALA A 60 -0.95 -9.46 17.42
CA ALA A 60 0.02 -10.32 16.73
C ALA A 60 -0.08 -10.18 15.20
N LEU A 61 -1.30 -10.15 14.66
CA LEU A 61 -1.53 -9.89 13.25
C LEU A 61 -1.02 -8.50 12.84
N ALA A 62 -1.32 -7.45 13.61
CA ALA A 62 -0.82 -6.10 13.34
C ALA A 62 0.71 -6.04 13.36
N GLY A 63 1.35 -6.80 14.26
CA GLY A 63 2.80 -6.99 14.30
C GLY A 63 3.34 -7.62 13.01
N ALA A 64 2.77 -8.73 12.56
CA ALA A 64 3.17 -9.40 11.32
C ALA A 64 2.97 -8.49 10.09
N LEU A 65 1.85 -7.77 10.01
CA LEU A 65 1.60 -6.80 8.94
C LEU A 65 2.60 -5.64 8.96
N ARG A 66 3.06 -5.21 10.16
CA ARG A 66 4.09 -4.19 10.30
C ARG A 66 5.42 -4.64 9.73
N GLU A 67 5.81 -5.91 9.92
CA GLU A 67 7.01 -6.47 9.30
C GLU A 67 6.92 -6.47 7.78
N VAL A 68 5.75 -6.77 7.21
CA VAL A 68 5.54 -6.66 5.76
C VAL A 68 5.74 -5.22 5.28
N VAL A 69 5.15 -4.24 5.97
CA VAL A 69 5.31 -2.82 5.63
C VAL A 69 6.78 -2.38 5.73
N GLN A 70 7.53 -2.89 6.71
CA GLN A 70 8.97 -2.63 6.81
C GLN A 70 9.75 -3.19 5.62
N ARG A 71 9.45 -4.42 5.18
CA ARG A 71 10.07 -5.01 3.98
C ARG A 71 9.78 -4.17 2.73
N TYR A 72 8.58 -3.61 2.63
CA TYR A 72 8.23 -2.67 1.57
C TYR A 72 9.08 -1.39 1.61
N TYR A 73 9.36 -0.82 2.79
CA TYR A 73 10.25 0.34 2.89
C TYR A 73 11.70 0.02 2.51
N VAL A 74 12.18 -1.17 2.85
CA VAL A 74 13.50 -1.64 2.38
C VAL A 74 13.53 -1.72 0.86
N PHE A 75 12.48 -2.28 0.24
CA PHE A 75 12.34 -2.32 -1.22
C PHE A 75 12.38 -0.92 -1.85
N VAL A 76 11.62 0.04 -1.31
CA VAL A 76 11.64 1.44 -1.79
C VAL A 76 13.04 2.06 -1.67
N SER A 77 13.75 1.81 -0.56
CA SER A 77 15.12 2.28 -0.37
C SER A 77 16.11 1.67 -1.37
N GLN A 78 15.93 0.40 -1.74
CA GLN A 78 16.73 -0.26 -2.77
C GLN A 78 16.50 0.37 -4.15
N LEU A 79 15.24 0.66 -4.51
CA LEU A 79 14.92 1.36 -5.75
C LEU A 79 15.52 2.77 -5.78
N GLU A 80 15.46 3.51 -4.67
CA GLU A 80 16.08 4.84 -4.56
C GLU A 80 17.60 4.77 -4.78
N THR A 81 18.26 3.77 -4.19
CA THR A 81 19.69 3.54 -4.39
C THR A 81 20.03 3.26 -5.86
N GLN A 82 19.23 2.41 -6.53
CA GLN A 82 19.40 2.13 -7.96
C GLN A 82 19.19 3.39 -8.82
N GLN A 83 18.23 4.25 -8.46
CA GLN A 83 18.01 5.53 -9.13
C GLN A 83 19.22 6.46 -8.98
N GLN A 84 19.79 6.56 -7.78
CA GLN A 84 21.00 7.37 -7.53
C GLN A 84 22.20 6.88 -8.35
N GLN A 85 22.29 5.57 -8.58
CA GLN A 85 23.34 4.95 -9.41
C GLN A 85 23.04 5.04 -10.91
N SER A 86 21.95 5.69 -11.34
CA SER A 86 21.48 5.73 -12.73
C SER A 86 21.24 4.34 -13.36
N GLN A 87 20.92 3.34 -12.53
CA GLN A 87 20.63 1.97 -12.96
C GLN A 87 19.13 1.66 -13.00
N LEU A 88 18.27 2.58 -12.55
CA LEU A 88 16.84 2.39 -12.54
C LEU A 88 16.21 2.93 -13.84
N THR A 89 15.62 2.02 -14.61
CA THR A 89 14.82 2.34 -15.80
C THR A 89 13.34 2.15 -15.46
N LEU A 90 12.43 2.71 -16.26
CA LEU A 90 10.99 2.49 -16.08
C LEU A 90 10.60 1.01 -16.19
N GLN A 91 11.29 0.26 -17.06
CA GLN A 91 11.06 -1.17 -17.23
C GLN A 91 11.52 -1.96 -16.01
N THR A 92 12.71 -1.68 -15.47
CA THR A 92 13.21 -2.37 -14.27
C THR A 92 12.40 -2.00 -13.04
N LEU A 93 11.97 -0.74 -12.93
CA LEU A 93 11.02 -0.29 -11.89
C LEU A 93 9.71 -1.09 -11.95
N TRP A 94 9.10 -1.23 -13.13
CA TRP A 94 7.87 -2.03 -13.30
C TRP A 94 8.09 -3.49 -12.88
N PHE A 95 9.13 -4.12 -13.43
CA PHE A 95 9.44 -5.53 -13.18
C PHE A 95 9.65 -5.84 -11.70
N HIS A 96 10.36 -4.96 -10.98
CA HIS A 96 10.56 -5.11 -9.54
C HIS A 96 9.31 -4.83 -8.72
N THR A 97 8.45 -3.92 -9.18
CA THR A 97 7.24 -3.50 -8.45
C THR A 97 6.10 -4.50 -8.61
N GLU A 98 5.97 -5.15 -9.77
CA GLU A 98 4.92 -6.12 -10.09
C GLU A 98 4.66 -7.17 -8.98
N PRO A 99 5.66 -7.95 -8.50
CA PRO A 99 5.44 -8.93 -7.43
C PRO A 99 5.05 -8.28 -6.09
N VAL A 100 5.54 -7.07 -5.82
CA VAL A 100 5.20 -6.33 -4.60
C VAL A 100 3.75 -5.86 -4.62
N MET A 101 3.22 -5.50 -5.79
CA MET A 101 1.81 -5.14 -5.95
C MET A 101 0.89 -6.31 -5.65
N GLU A 102 1.18 -7.50 -6.18
CA GLU A 102 0.39 -8.71 -5.93
C GLU A 102 0.37 -9.05 -4.43
N MET A 103 1.54 -9.03 -3.78
CA MET A 103 1.64 -9.27 -2.34
C MET A 103 0.81 -8.26 -1.53
N MET A 104 0.93 -6.96 -1.85
CA MET A 104 0.19 -5.90 -1.16
C MET A 104 -1.32 -5.98 -1.42
N GLU A 105 -1.74 -6.43 -2.60
CA GLU A 105 -3.16 -6.65 -2.92
C GLU A 105 -3.76 -7.79 -2.10
N VAL A 106 -3.09 -8.94 -2.02
CA VAL A 106 -3.54 -10.07 -1.19
C VAL A 106 -3.71 -9.64 0.26
N ILE A 107 -2.74 -8.92 0.80
CA ILE A 107 -2.78 -8.43 2.19
C ILE A 107 -3.89 -7.40 2.38
N ALA A 108 -4.06 -6.47 1.43
CA ALA A 108 -5.15 -5.51 1.47
C ALA A 108 -6.53 -6.21 1.44
N ASN A 109 -6.69 -7.30 0.68
CA ASN A 109 -7.92 -8.09 0.66
C ASN A 109 -8.20 -8.81 1.99
N ILE A 110 -7.16 -9.34 2.65
CA ILE A 110 -7.28 -9.90 4.00
C ILE A 110 -7.74 -8.81 4.98
N VAL A 111 -7.10 -7.64 4.96
CA VAL A 111 -7.44 -6.48 5.80
C VAL A 111 -8.88 -6.02 5.57
N LYS A 112 -9.32 -5.90 4.31
CA LYS A 112 -10.71 -5.55 3.95
C LYS A 112 -11.71 -6.55 4.50
N THR A 113 -11.40 -7.84 4.39
CA THR A 113 -12.27 -8.92 4.85
C THR A 113 -12.40 -8.88 6.37
N LEU A 114 -11.29 -8.72 7.10
CA LEU A 114 -11.31 -8.60 8.55
C LEU A 114 -12.13 -7.39 8.99
N ASN A 115 -11.91 -6.22 8.39
CA ASN A 115 -12.69 -5.02 8.68
C ASN A 115 -14.20 -5.24 8.54
N LYS A 116 -14.65 -5.87 7.45
CA LYS A 116 -16.07 -6.19 7.24
C LYS A 116 -16.64 -7.17 8.28
N VAL A 117 -15.84 -8.14 8.73
CA VAL A 117 -16.26 -9.09 9.78
C VAL A 117 -16.45 -8.37 11.11
N TYR A 118 -15.55 -7.44 11.46
CA TYR A 118 -15.67 -6.66 12.68
C TYR A 118 -16.84 -5.68 12.68
N GLU A 119 -17.16 -5.06 11.55
CA GLU A 119 -18.36 -4.20 11.41
C GLU A 119 -19.67 -4.97 11.61
N LYS A 120 -19.69 -6.28 11.36
CA LYS A 120 -20.88 -7.13 11.55
C LYS A 120 -21.02 -7.75 12.93
N THR A 121 -19.95 -7.70 13.75
CA THR A 121 -19.89 -8.36 15.06
C THR A 121 -20.15 -7.37 16.21
N ILE A 122 -20.34 -6.09 15.89
CA ILE A 122 -20.79 -5.02 16.79
C ILE A 122 -22.24 -4.69 16.42
#